data_AF-A0A813BT43-F1
#
_entry.id   AF-A0A813BT43-F1
#
_cell.length_a   1.000
_cell.length_b   1.000
_cell.length_c   1.000
_cell.angle_alpha   90.00
_cell.angle_beta   90.00
_cell.angle_gamma   90.00
#
_symmetry.space_group_name_H-M   'P 1'
#
loop_
_entity.id
_entity.type
_entity.pdbx_description
1 polymer ?
#
loop_
_entity_poly.entity_id
_entity_poly.type
_entity_poly.pdbx_seq_one_letter_code
_entity_poly.pdbx_strand_id
1 'polypeptide(L)'
;GGLWLEDASGRVAVDVEQGRRVGKNHTLDVGRPFTFEPRKWHATQQWRGDRGIVVAYTPAGVTRLGSADRAFLQGIGFPLGCESSQPAAPEGPTGTGSSADAHKGSLSFGVYHEPQEFVAKALLEQHPCHLESLLPAELVHAIRVNHSKSAAVLGQERTETLRKWVERASELSADEEQLKNSFSPHRQKILHSKRLLLMKEMLDSVGHEDEDLITDLSTGFDLTGPLPRSHVFKDKYRPAAMAEETLRKSDEAVDQGVLAATEKELAKGFVEGQLLRDLLSKVAQARHL
;
A
#
# COMPACT_ATOMS: atom_id res chain seq x y z
N GLY A 1 17.76 -9.11 24.55
CA GLY A 1 17.58 -7.76 23.99
C GLY A 1 16.44 -7.07 24.71
N GLY A 2 16.59 -5.80 25.02
CA GLY A 2 15.61 -5.03 25.80
C GLY A 2 14.87 -3.97 24.98
N LEU A 3 14.10 -3.16 25.70
CA LEU A 3 13.51 -1.92 25.23
C LEU A 3 14.15 -0.77 25.99
N TRP A 4 14.79 0.16 25.29
CA TRP A 4 15.22 1.43 25.87
C TRP A 4 14.02 2.38 25.89
N LEU A 5 13.79 3.04 27.03
CA LEU A 5 12.76 4.06 27.21
C LEU A 5 13.41 5.36 27.70
N GLU A 6 12.99 6.49 27.15
CA GLU A 6 13.38 7.81 27.63
C GLU A 6 12.93 8.01 29.07
N ASP A 7 13.90 8.39 29.90
CA ASP A 7 13.75 8.60 31.33
C ASP A 7 14.82 9.60 31.76
N ALA A 8 14.39 10.73 32.32
CA ALA A 8 15.28 11.78 32.79
C ALA A 8 16.22 11.30 33.92
N SER A 9 15.85 10.24 34.64
CA SER A 9 16.69 9.59 35.65
C SER A 9 17.58 8.48 35.10
N GLY A 10 17.47 8.22 33.79
CA GLY A 10 18.25 7.22 33.06
C GLY A 10 19.74 7.55 32.99
N ARG A 11 20.54 6.56 32.61
CA ARG A 11 21.99 6.72 32.39
C ARG A 11 22.45 6.28 31.01
N VAL A 12 21.54 5.73 30.20
CA VAL A 12 21.83 5.20 28.87
C VAL A 12 21.40 6.24 27.85
N ALA A 13 22.35 6.80 27.13
CA ALA A 13 22.07 7.77 26.08
C ALA A 13 21.90 7.09 24.73
N VAL A 14 20.90 7.52 23.97
CA VAL A 14 20.63 7.08 22.59
C VAL A 14 20.54 8.32 21.71
N ASP A 15 21.21 8.28 20.56
CA ASP A 15 21.12 9.33 19.55
C ASP A 15 19.85 9.13 18.73
N VAL A 16 18.97 10.13 18.73
CA VAL A 16 17.77 10.19 17.88
C VAL A 16 17.89 11.38 16.93
N GLU A 17 17.06 11.44 15.88
CA GLU A 17 17.10 12.50 14.86
C GLU A 17 17.04 13.93 15.45
N GLN A 18 16.43 14.10 16.62
CA GLN A 18 16.26 15.37 17.31
C GLN A 18 17.29 15.60 18.44
N GLY A 19 18.42 14.89 18.41
CA GLY A 19 19.52 15.01 19.35
C GLY A 19 19.66 13.85 20.33
N ARG A 20 20.61 13.96 21.27
CA ARG A 20 20.93 12.91 22.23
C ARG A 20 19.93 12.88 23.38
N ARG A 21 19.30 11.72 23.61
CA ARG A 21 18.31 11.52 24.68
C ARG A 21 18.83 10.52 25.71
N VAL A 22 18.41 10.66 26.96
CA VAL A 22 18.82 9.78 28.07
C VAL A 22 17.64 8.94 28.55
N GLY A 23 17.91 7.68 28.90
CA GLY A 23 16.88 6.73 29.29
C GLY A 23 17.42 5.49 29.97
N LYS A 24 16.55 4.50 30.11
CA LYS A 24 16.81 3.24 30.82
C LYS A 24 16.49 2.04 29.93
N ASN A 25 17.31 1.00 30.05
CA ASN A 25 17.05 -0.28 29.39
C ASN A 25 16.13 -1.14 30.27
N HIS A 26 15.08 -1.68 29.65
CA HIS A 26 14.16 -2.62 30.25
C HIS A 26 14.30 -3.98 29.58
N THR A 27 14.48 -5.03 30.38
CA THR A 27 14.43 -6.41 29.89
C THR A 27 12.99 -6.81 29.67
N LEU A 28 12.72 -7.51 28.56
CA LEU A 28 11.40 -8.06 28.26
C LEU A 28 11.45 -9.56 28.51
N ASP A 29 10.57 -10.04 29.41
CA ASP A 29 10.47 -11.45 29.75
C ASP A 29 9.39 -12.13 28.91
N VAL A 30 9.67 -13.33 28.40
CA VAL A 30 8.70 -14.10 27.61
C VAL A 30 7.46 -14.42 28.47
N GLY A 31 6.28 -14.17 27.91
CA GLY A 31 5.00 -14.40 28.58
C GLY A 31 4.61 -13.34 29.62
N ARG A 32 5.44 -12.31 29.84
CA ARG A 32 5.08 -11.17 30.71
C ARG A 32 4.77 -9.93 29.87
N PRO A 33 3.57 -9.33 30.03
CA PRO A 33 3.26 -8.08 29.36
C PRO A 33 4.14 -6.96 29.90
N PHE A 34 4.58 -6.08 28.99
CA PHE A 34 5.34 -4.89 29.32
C PHE A 34 4.60 -3.66 28.79
N THR A 35 4.21 -2.76 29.70
CA THR A 35 3.40 -1.56 29.38
C THR A 35 4.27 -0.32 29.52
N PHE A 36 4.21 0.57 28.53
CA PHE A 36 4.90 1.86 28.55
C PHE A 36 4.12 2.91 27.74
N GLU A 37 4.50 4.18 27.90
CA GLU A 37 3.89 5.28 27.15
C GLU A 37 4.55 5.42 25.76
N PRO A 38 3.83 5.14 24.65
CA PRO A 38 4.44 5.09 23.32
C PRO A 38 4.83 6.46 22.77
N ARG A 39 4.38 7.55 23.40
CA ARG A 39 4.71 8.93 23.00
C ARG A 39 6.08 9.40 23.50
N LYS A 40 6.67 8.68 24.45
CA LYS A 40 8.06 8.92 24.89
C LYS A 40 9.01 8.26 23.93
N TRP A 41 10.21 8.82 23.78
CA TRP A 41 11.23 8.20 22.93
C TRP A 41 11.55 6.80 23.44
N HIS A 42 11.59 5.84 22.54
CA HIS A 42 11.89 4.46 22.86
C HIS A 42 12.58 3.77 21.68
N ALA A 43 13.40 2.77 21.98
CA ALA A 43 14.16 2.05 20.96
C ALA A 43 14.33 0.59 21.35
N THR A 44 14.15 -0.31 20.39
CA THR A 44 14.46 -1.73 20.58
C THR A 44 15.97 -1.94 20.60
N GLN A 45 16.48 -2.65 21.61
CA GLN A 45 17.89 -3.00 21.66
C GLN A 45 18.22 -4.21 20.80
N GLN A 46 19.50 -4.39 20.49
CA GLN A 46 20.01 -5.56 19.77
C GLN A 46 19.55 -6.87 20.43
N TRP A 47 19.20 -7.83 19.57
CA TRP A 47 18.73 -9.16 19.94
C TRP A 47 19.45 -10.21 19.10
N ARG A 48 19.62 -11.43 19.63
CA ARG A 48 20.17 -12.58 18.90
C ARG A 48 19.13 -13.71 18.90
N GLY A 49 18.87 -14.29 17.72
CA GLY A 49 17.84 -15.30 17.49
C GLY A 49 16.48 -14.71 17.11
N ASP A 50 15.45 -15.55 17.09
CA ASP A 50 14.10 -15.15 16.69
C ASP A 50 13.38 -14.39 17.80
N ARG A 51 12.57 -13.39 17.43
CA ARG A 51 11.83 -12.54 18.37
C ARG A 51 10.42 -12.26 17.85
N GLY A 52 9.42 -12.88 18.48
CA GLY A 52 8.00 -12.54 18.30
C GLY A 52 7.52 -11.59 19.38
N ILE A 53 6.81 -10.52 19.01
CA ILE A 53 6.20 -9.57 19.95
C ILE A 53 4.77 -9.29 19.49
N VAL A 54 3.83 -9.31 20.42
CA VAL A 54 2.47 -8.80 20.20
C VAL A 54 2.39 -7.44 20.87
N VAL A 55 2.15 -6.39 20.08
CA VAL A 55 1.96 -5.02 20.58
C VAL A 55 0.48 -4.70 20.55
N ALA A 56 -0.08 -4.45 21.74
CA ALA A 56 -1.44 -3.95 21.89
C ALA A 56 -1.39 -2.48 22.33
N TYR A 57 -2.19 -1.63 21.71
CA TYR A 57 -2.32 -0.23 22.10
C TYR A 57 -3.79 0.18 22.07
N THR A 58 -4.17 1.06 22.99
CA THR A 58 -5.50 1.66 23.01
C THR A 58 -5.41 3.03 22.35
N PRO A 59 -6.11 3.27 21.22
CA PRO A 59 -6.13 4.59 20.61
C PRO A 59 -6.76 5.59 21.57
N ALA A 60 -6.22 6.82 21.61
CA ALA A 60 -6.72 7.90 22.48
C ALA A 60 -8.19 8.27 22.21
N GLY A 61 -8.78 7.81 21.11
CA GLY A 61 -10.20 7.95 20.81
C GLY A 61 -11.11 7.19 21.76
N VAL A 62 -10.65 6.13 22.43
CA VAL A 62 -11.49 5.32 23.34
C VAL A 62 -11.99 6.14 24.54
N THR A 63 -11.17 7.06 25.06
CA THR A 63 -11.59 7.95 26.16
C THR A 63 -12.57 9.04 25.70
N ARG A 64 -12.63 9.33 24.39
CA ARG A 64 -13.52 10.31 23.76
C ARG A 64 -14.76 9.71 23.12
N LEU A 65 -14.96 8.39 23.23
CA LEU A 65 -16.15 7.74 22.70
C LEU A 65 -17.40 8.31 23.39
N GLY A 66 -18.38 8.70 22.59
CA GLY A 66 -19.70 9.06 23.08
C GLY A 66 -20.40 7.88 23.74
N SER A 67 -21.46 8.16 24.50
CA SER A 67 -22.24 7.12 25.21
C SER A 67 -22.82 6.06 24.27
N ALA A 68 -23.29 6.45 23.08
CA ALA A 68 -23.81 5.53 22.07
C ALA A 68 -22.73 4.58 21.54
N ASP A 69 -21.55 5.09 21.22
CA ASP A 69 -20.45 4.27 20.70
C ASP A 69 -19.90 3.32 21.77
N ARG A 70 -19.86 3.75 23.04
CA ARG A 70 -19.48 2.89 24.16
C ARG A 70 -20.46 1.74 24.36
N ALA A 71 -21.76 2.04 24.34
CA ALA A 71 -22.81 1.03 24.48
C ALA A 71 -22.78 0.03 23.31
N PHE A 72 -22.58 0.53 22.08
CA PHE A 72 -22.40 -0.31 20.91
C PHE A 72 -21.20 -1.26 21.07
N LEU A 73 -20.03 -0.72 21.41
CA LEU A 73 -18.78 -1.48 21.58
C LEU A 73 -18.87 -2.50 22.72
N GLN A 74 -19.50 -2.15 23.86
CA GLN A 74 -19.78 -3.09 24.94
C GLN A 74 -20.77 -4.18 24.51
N GLY A 75 -21.80 -3.81 23.74
CA GLY A 75 -22.79 -4.75 23.19
C GLY A 75 -22.19 -5.79 22.24
N ILE A 76 -21.13 -5.43 21.53
CA ILE A 76 -20.36 -6.36 20.69
C ILE A 76 -19.16 -7.00 21.42
N GLY A 77 -19.10 -6.87 22.74
CA GLY A 77 -18.15 -7.61 23.59
C GLY A 77 -16.76 -6.99 23.75
N PHE A 78 -16.54 -5.73 23.34
CA PHE A 78 -15.27 -5.06 23.63
C PHE A 78 -15.19 -4.66 25.12
N PRO A 79 -14.14 -5.07 25.84
CA PRO A 79 -13.94 -4.70 27.24
C PRO A 79 -13.47 -3.24 27.33
N LEU A 80 -14.42 -2.31 27.38
CA LEU A 80 -14.16 -0.91 27.72
C LEU A 80 -14.12 -0.81 29.24
N GLY A 81 -12.93 -0.58 29.81
CA GLY A 81 -12.70 -0.55 31.26
C GLY A 81 -13.79 0.24 32.00
N CYS A 82 -14.40 -0.42 32.99
CA CYS A 82 -15.40 0.19 33.88
C CYS A 82 -14.71 1.22 34.76
N GLU A 83 -15.02 2.51 34.60
CA GLU A 83 -14.71 3.50 35.63
C GLU A 83 -16.00 4.01 36.28
N SER A 84 -16.04 3.74 37.58
CA SER A 84 -16.79 4.39 38.66
C SER A 84 -17.72 5.53 38.27
N SER A 85 -19.00 5.30 38.54
CA SER A 85 -20.05 6.26 38.90
C SER A 85 -19.58 7.69 39.19
N GLN A 86 -19.99 8.65 38.34
CA GLN A 86 -20.53 9.95 38.74
C GLN A 86 -21.35 10.58 37.58
N PRO A 87 -22.33 11.46 37.88
CA PRO A 87 -23.55 11.62 37.09
C PRO A 87 -23.52 12.72 36.03
N ALA A 88 -24.43 12.55 35.08
CA ALA A 88 -24.68 13.36 33.90
C ALA A 88 -25.00 14.84 34.17
N ALA A 89 -24.63 15.69 33.21
CA ALA A 89 -25.11 17.06 33.04
C ALA A 89 -25.49 17.30 31.55
N PRO A 90 -26.40 18.25 31.26
CA PRO A 90 -27.52 18.04 30.35
C PRO A 90 -27.26 18.38 28.88
N GLU A 91 -28.07 17.75 28.04
CA GLU A 91 -28.17 17.92 26.59
C GLU A 91 -28.69 19.32 26.20
N GLY A 92 -28.13 19.85 25.11
CA GLY A 92 -28.64 21.01 24.37
C GLY A 92 -28.88 20.64 22.90
N PRO A 93 -29.78 21.34 22.19
CA PRO A 93 -30.65 20.73 21.19
C PRO A 93 -30.07 20.62 19.77
N THR A 94 -30.50 19.54 19.13
CA THR A 94 -30.75 19.30 17.69
C THR A 94 -30.53 20.46 16.72
N GLY A 95 -29.67 20.21 15.73
CA GLY A 95 -29.65 20.89 14.43
C GLY A 95 -29.78 19.85 13.31
N THR A 96 -30.95 19.84 12.67
CA THR A 96 -31.36 19.02 11.52
C THR A 96 -30.64 19.41 10.24
N GLY A 97 -30.24 18.42 9.43
CA GLY A 97 -29.76 18.62 8.06
C GLY A 97 -29.78 17.30 7.28
N SER A 98 -30.95 16.98 6.72
CA SER A 98 -31.17 15.84 5.80
C SER A 98 -30.66 16.17 4.40
N SER A 99 -29.96 15.24 3.76
CA SER A 99 -30.10 14.99 2.32
C SER A 99 -29.59 13.59 2.00
N ALA A 100 -30.53 12.73 1.58
CA ALA A 100 -30.31 11.33 1.26
C ALA A 100 -29.75 11.18 -0.16
N ASP A 101 -28.56 10.61 -0.29
CA ASP A 101 -28.03 10.13 -1.56
C ASP A 101 -28.53 8.70 -1.82
N ALA A 102 -29.32 8.54 -2.88
CA ALA A 102 -29.77 7.28 -3.42
C ALA A 102 -28.59 6.47 -3.99
N HIS A 103 -27.84 5.85 -3.08
CA HIS A 103 -26.87 4.80 -3.40
C HIS A 103 -27.65 3.60 -3.95
N LYS A 104 -27.24 3.06 -5.11
CA LYS A 104 -27.43 1.63 -5.39
C LYS A 104 -26.45 0.86 -4.49
N GLY A 105 -26.70 0.94 -3.18
CA GLY A 105 -25.87 0.38 -2.13
C GLY A 105 -26.10 -1.11 -2.05
N SER A 106 -25.02 -1.87 -2.01
CA SER A 106 -25.09 -3.22 -1.47
C SER A 106 -25.43 -3.10 0.02
N LEU A 107 -26.65 -3.47 0.42
CA LEU A 107 -26.97 -3.64 1.83
C LEU A 107 -26.41 -4.99 2.31
N SER A 108 -25.35 -4.95 3.10
CA SER A 108 -24.89 -6.08 3.88
C SER A 108 -25.53 -6.03 5.28
N PHE A 109 -26.36 -7.00 5.60
CA PHE A 109 -26.86 -7.23 6.95
C PHE A 109 -26.07 -8.38 7.59
N GLY A 110 -25.66 -8.20 8.84
CA GLY A 110 -25.07 -9.30 9.62
C GLY A 110 -26.18 -10.29 9.98
N VAL A 111 -26.00 -11.56 9.62
CA VAL A 111 -26.89 -12.61 10.10
C VAL A 111 -26.49 -12.93 11.54
N TYR A 112 -27.43 -12.78 12.48
CA TYR A 112 -27.20 -13.16 13.86
C TYR A 112 -26.97 -14.68 13.95
N HIS A 113 -25.94 -15.08 14.69
CA HIS A 113 -25.62 -16.46 14.99
C HIS A 113 -25.55 -16.64 16.49
N GLU A 114 -26.14 -17.72 16.99
CA GLU A 114 -25.92 -18.14 18.37
C GLU A 114 -24.43 -18.45 18.57
N PRO A 115 -23.87 -18.29 19.79
CA PRO A 115 -22.43 -18.47 20.03
C PRO A 115 -21.87 -19.79 19.50
N GLN A 116 -22.63 -20.87 19.62
CA GLN A 116 -22.25 -22.20 19.12
C GLN A 116 -22.26 -22.27 17.59
N GLU A 117 -23.25 -21.65 16.95
CA GLU A 117 -23.33 -21.57 15.49
C GLU A 117 -22.22 -20.69 14.92
N PHE A 118 -21.88 -19.59 15.60
CA PHE A 118 -20.77 -18.74 15.25
C PHE A 118 -19.45 -19.51 15.29
N VAL A 119 -19.19 -20.25 16.37
CA VAL A 119 -17.98 -21.09 16.49
C VAL A 119 -17.96 -22.18 15.41
N ALA A 120 -19.08 -22.86 15.17
CA ALA A 120 -19.17 -23.88 14.12
C ALA A 120 -18.88 -23.31 12.72
N LYS A 121 -19.38 -22.10 12.42
CA LYS A 121 -19.11 -21.40 11.16
C LYS A 121 -17.67 -20.87 11.09
N ALA A 122 -17.16 -20.29 12.16
CA ALA A 122 -15.79 -19.80 12.23
C ALA A 122 -14.75 -20.92 12.09
N LEU A 123 -15.09 -22.16 12.47
CA LEU A 123 -14.27 -23.34 12.22
C LEU A 123 -14.31 -23.82 10.75
N LEU A 124 -15.39 -23.52 10.03
CA LEU A 124 -15.52 -23.82 8.60
C LEU A 124 -14.82 -22.76 7.72
N GLU A 125 -14.84 -21.51 8.18
CA GLU A 125 -14.16 -20.40 7.51
C GLU A 125 -12.64 -20.47 7.75
N GLN A 126 -11.85 -20.24 6.71
CA GLN A 126 -10.40 -20.21 6.85
C GLN A 126 -10.00 -19.00 7.72
N HIS A 127 -9.22 -19.23 8.79
CA HIS A 127 -8.84 -18.17 9.73
C HIS A 127 -8.23 -16.97 8.97
N PRO A 128 -8.69 -15.73 9.22
CA PRO A 128 -8.25 -14.52 8.49
C PRO A 128 -6.76 -14.15 8.68
N CYS A 129 -5.98 -14.99 9.35
CA CYS A 129 -4.53 -14.87 9.51
C CYS A 129 -3.74 -15.88 8.68
N HIS A 130 -4.39 -16.69 7.84
CA HIS A 130 -3.65 -17.42 6.81
C HIS A 130 -3.20 -16.42 5.75
N LEU A 131 -1.90 -16.13 5.72
CA LEU A 131 -1.31 -15.20 4.74
C LEU A 131 -1.69 -15.60 3.30
N GLU A 132 -1.87 -16.90 3.04
CA GLU A 132 -2.30 -17.46 1.75
C GLU A 132 -3.68 -16.97 1.30
N SER A 133 -4.61 -16.65 2.21
CA SER A 133 -5.95 -16.14 1.86
C SER A 133 -5.95 -14.67 1.45
N LEU A 134 -4.84 -13.95 1.68
CA LEU A 134 -4.65 -12.55 1.29
C LEU A 134 -3.88 -12.40 -0.03
N LEU A 135 -3.29 -13.49 -0.53
CA LEU A 135 -2.48 -13.47 -1.73
C LEU A 135 -3.31 -13.89 -2.95
N PRO A 136 -3.15 -13.20 -4.10
CA PRO A 136 -3.65 -13.70 -5.38
C PRO A 136 -3.15 -15.11 -5.67
N ALA A 137 -3.96 -15.89 -6.40
CA ALA A 137 -3.69 -17.30 -6.69
C ALA A 137 -2.34 -17.49 -7.42
N GLU A 138 -1.96 -16.53 -8.25
CA GLU A 138 -0.72 -16.49 -9.01
C GLU A 138 0.49 -16.41 -8.07
N LEU A 139 0.41 -15.62 -7.01
CA LEU A 139 1.48 -15.51 -6.01
C LEU A 139 1.58 -16.77 -5.16
N VAL A 140 0.45 -17.36 -4.77
CA VAL A 140 0.43 -18.65 -4.04
C VAL A 140 1.07 -19.75 -4.89
N HIS A 141 0.73 -19.81 -6.18
CA HIS A 141 1.33 -20.74 -7.13
C HIS A 141 2.85 -20.52 -7.23
N ALA A 142 3.30 -19.27 -7.41
CA ALA A 142 4.71 -18.93 -7.51
C ALA A 142 5.48 -19.32 -6.24
N ILE A 143 4.95 -19.04 -5.05
CA ILE A 143 5.57 -19.44 -3.77
C ILE A 143 5.71 -20.96 -3.71
N ARG A 144 4.64 -21.69 -4.03
CA ARG A 144 4.64 -23.17 -4.02
C ARG A 144 5.65 -23.74 -4.99
N VAL A 145 5.75 -23.21 -6.20
CA VAL A 145 6.73 -23.64 -7.22
C VAL A 145 8.16 -23.37 -6.74
N ASN A 146 8.42 -22.18 -6.22
CA ASN A 146 9.75 -21.83 -5.70
C ASN A 146 10.15 -22.66 -4.47
N HIS A 147 9.18 -23.07 -3.65
CA HIS A 147 9.43 -23.93 -2.49
C HIS A 147 9.60 -25.41 -2.85
N SER A 148 8.83 -25.91 -3.83
CA SER A 148 8.81 -27.34 -4.19
C SER A 148 9.95 -27.76 -5.12
N LYS A 149 10.47 -26.85 -5.94
CA LYS A 149 11.54 -27.15 -6.90
C LYS A 149 12.92 -26.79 -6.33
N SER A 150 13.94 -27.54 -6.76
CA SER A 150 15.32 -27.19 -6.42
C SER A 150 15.78 -25.94 -7.17
N ALA A 151 16.76 -25.22 -6.61
CA ALA A 151 17.30 -24.01 -7.23
C ALA A 151 17.87 -24.26 -8.65
N ALA A 152 18.42 -25.45 -8.90
CA ALA A 152 18.94 -25.83 -10.22
C ALA A 152 17.84 -25.94 -11.27
N VAL A 153 16.73 -26.63 -10.93
CA VAL A 153 15.58 -26.78 -11.84
C VAL A 153 14.91 -25.44 -12.10
N LEU A 154 14.71 -24.62 -11.06
CA LEU A 154 14.17 -23.26 -11.21
C LEU A 154 15.06 -22.39 -12.10
N GLY A 155 16.38 -22.49 -11.92
CA GLY A 155 17.37 -21.77 -12.73
C GLY A 155 17.29 -22.15 -14.21
N GLN A 156 17.17 -23.45 -14.51
CA GLN A 156 16.99 -23.96 -15.86
C GLN A 156 15.70 -23.45 -16.50
N GLU A 157 14.55 -23.62 -15.83
CA GLU A 157 13.24 -23.18 -16.35
C GLU A 157 13.20 -21.67 -16.60
N ARG A 158 13.77 -20.87 -15.69
CA ARG A 158 13.87 -19.40 -15.87
C ARG A 158 14.75 -19.04 -17.06
N THR A 159 15.86 -19.75 -17.24
CA THR A 159 16.79 -19.51 -18.35
C THR A 159 16.15 -19.88 -19.69
N GLU A 160 15.43 -21.01 -19.76
CA GLU A 160 14.69 -21.43 -20.94
C GLU A 160 13.57 -20.44 -21.29
N THR A 161 12.84 -19.98 -20.28
CA THR A 161 11.79 -18.95 -20.46
C THR A 161 12.39 -17.64 -20.97
N LEU A 162 13.50 -17.18 -20.39
CA LEU A 162 14.19 -15.98 -20.86
C LEU A 162 14.71 -16.17 -22.29
N ARG A 163 15.29 -17.33 -22.61
CA ARG A 163 15.75 -17.62 -23.97
C ARG A 163 14.62 -17.53 -24.99
N LYS A 164 13.47 -18.16 -24.69
CA LYS A 164 12.26 -18.08 -25.52
C LYS A 164 11.89 -16.63 -25.80
N TRP A 165 11.79 -15.79 -24.76
CA TRP A 165 11.36 -14.40 -24.94
C TRP A 165 12.41 -13.51 -25.60
N VAL A 166 13.70 -13.79 -25.42
CA VAL A 166 14.78 -13.11 -26.15
C VAL A 166 14.72 -13.43 -27.64
N GLU A 167 14.50 -14.69 -27.99
CA GLU A 167 14.33 -15.15 -29.38
C GLU A 167 13.09 -14.50 -30.01
N ARG A 168 11.93 -14.60 -29.37
CA ARG A 168 10.69 -13.95 -29.84
C ARG A 168 10.84 -12.43 -29.99
N ALA A 169 11.58 -11.77 -29.09
CA ALA A 169 11.84 -10.35 -29.21
C ALA A 169 12.68 -9.98 -30.45
N SER A 170 13.56 -10.87 -30.89
CA SER A 170 14.34 -10.68 -32.12
C SER A 170 13.49 -10.92 -33.37
N GLU A 171 12.59 -11.91 -33.34
CA GLU A 171 11.69 -12.22 -34.45
C GLU A 171 10.65 -11.11 -34.67
N LEU A 172 10.15 -10.51 -33.59
CA LEU A 172 9.16 -9.43 -33.63
C LEU A 172 9.76 -8.05 -33.89
N SER A 173 11.08 -7.90 -34.01
CA SER A 173 11.71 -6.57 -34.06
C SER A 173 11.27 -5.75 -35.29
N ALA A 174 11.10 -6.40 -36.45
CA ALA A 174 10.66 -5.73 -37.67
C ALA A 174 9.20 -5.24 -37.56
N ASP A 175 8.31 -6.08 -37.03
CA ASP A 175 6.90 -5.73 -36.83
C ASP A 175 6.75 -4.61 -35.78
N GLU A 176 7.58 -4.62 -34.73
CA GLU A 176 7.64 -3.54 -33.73
C GLU A 176 8.06 -2.21 -34.36
N GLU A 177 9.05 -2.20 -35.26
CA GLU A 177 9.45 -1.00 -35.99
C GLU A 177 8.32 -0.48 -36.87
N GLN A 178 7.63 -1.36 -37.60
CA GLN A 178 6.47 -0.98 -38.41
C GLN A 178 5.34 -0.40 -37.56
N LEU A 179 5.03 -1.02 -36.41
CA LEU A 179 4.02 -0.52 -35.48
C LEU A 179 4.42 0.87 -34.95
N LYS A 180 5.67 1.04 -34.52
CA LYS A 180 6.17 2.33 -34.00
C LYS A 180 6.14 3.42 -35.06
N ASN A 181 6.47 3.10 -36.30
CA ASN A 181 6.41 4.06 -37.41
C ASN A 181 4.99 4.54 -37.70
N SER A 182 3.95 3.77 -37.35
CA SER A 182 2.55 4.19 -37.46
C SER A 182 2.12 5.23 -36.41
N PHE A 183 2.87 5.36 -35.32
CA PHE A 183 2.52 6.27 -34.22
C PHE A 183 2.84 7.74 -34.54
N SER A 184 2.20 8.65 -33.80
CA SER A 184 2.53 10.08 -33.88
C SER A 184 3.93 10.35 -33.30
N PRO A 185 4.64 11.42 -33.71
CA PRO A 185 6.00 11.70 -33.24
C PRO A 185 6.14 11.77 -31.72
N HIS A 186 5.12 12.30 -31.03
CA HIS A 186 5.09 12.35 -29.58
C HIS A 186 4.97 10.96 -28.94
N ARG A 187 4.08 10.10 -29.46
CA ARG A 187 3.90 8.72 -28.99
C ARG A 187 5.13 7.86 -29.29
N GLN A 188 5.75 8.02 -30.46
CA GLN A 188 7.02 7.37 -30.80
C GLN A 188 8.10 7.70 -29.76
N LYS A 189 8.26 8.97 -29.38
CA LYS A 189 9.22 9.38 -28.36
C LYS A 189 9.00 8.67 -27.03
N ILE A 190 7.75 8.53 -26.59
CA ILE A 190 7.40 7.88 -25.31
C ILE A 190 7.56 6.35 -25.38
N LEU A 191 7.14 5.75 -26.49
CA LEU A 191 7.04 4.30 -26.66
C LEU A 191 8.28 3.66 -27.33
N HIS A 192 9.28 4.45 -27.76
CA HIS A 192 10.43 3.94 -28.53
C HIS A 192 11.14 2.76 -27.86
N SER A 193 11.32 2.81 -26.53
CA SER A 193 12.02 1.78 -25.75
C SER A 193 11.16 0.58 -25.36
N LYS A 194 9.84 0.65 -25.54
CA LYS A 194 8.92 -0.42 -25.18
C LYS A 194 8.76 -1.41 -26.34
N ARG A 195 8.60 -2.70 -26.05
CA ARG A 195 8.31 -3.76 -27.03
C ARG A 195 6.87 -4.21 -26.83
N LEU A 196 5.94 -3.58 -27.54
CA LEU A 196 4.49 -3.72 -27.31
C LEU A 196 3.94 -5.06 -27.84
N LEU A 197 4.40 -5.51 -29.00
CA LEU A 197 4.03 -6.79 -29.58
C LEU A 197 4.59 -7.96 -28.77
N LEU A 198 5.83 -7.84 -28.28
CA LEU A 198 6.37 -8.84 -27.36
C LEU A 198 5.55 -8.91 -26.07
N MET A 199 5.22 -7.75 -25.50
CA MET A 199 4.39 -7.69 -24.29
C MET A 199 3.00 -8.29 -24.53
N LYS A 200 2.40 -8.06 -25.71
CA LYS A 200 1.16 -8.70 -26.12
C LYS A 200 1.27 -10.22 -26.08
N GLU A 201 2.25 -10.78 -26.77
CA GLU A 201 2.43 -12.23 -26.83
C GLU A 201 2.69 -12.85 -25.45
N MET A 202 3.42 -12.14 -24.58
CA MET A 202 3.63 -12.57 -23.20
C MET A 202 2.32 -12.62 -22.40
N LEU A 203 1.47 -11.59 -22.51
CA LEU A 203 0.17 -11.54 -21.83
C LEU A 203 -0.77 -12.65 -22.33
N ASP A 204 -0.84 -12.83 -23.66
CA ASP A 204 -1.64 -13.88 -24.29
C ASP A 204 -1.17 -15.28 -23.83
N SER A 205 0.14 -15.49 -23.70
CA SER A 205 0.69 -16.78 -23.25
C SER A 205 0.38 -17.13 -21.79
N VAL A 206 0.12 -16.13 -20.95
CA VAL A 206 -0.25 -16.32 -19.54
C VAL A 206 -1.77 -16.35 -19.37
N GLY A 207 -2.54 -15.97 -20.40
CA GLY A 207 -3.99 -15.85 -20.33
C GLY A 207 -4.41 -14.69 -19.43
N HIS A 208 -3.73 -13.55 -19.56
CA HIS A 208 -4.06 -12.34 -18.80
C HIS A 208 -5.47 -11.85 -19.13
N GLU A 209 -6.22 -11.37 -18.12
CA GLU A 209 -7.64 -10.99 -18.28
C GLU A 209 -7.85 -9.71 -19.10
N ASP A 210 -6.83 -8.85 -19.19
CA ASP A 210 -6.83 -7.62 -19.99
C ASP A 210 -6.24 -7.88 -21.39
N GLU A 211 -7.10 -8.11 -22.38
CA GLU A 211 -6.72 -8.33 -23.79
C GLU A 211 -6.46 -7.01 -24.54
N ASP A 212 -7.07 -5.91 -24.08
CA ASP A 212 -7.07 -4.61 -24.76
C ASP A 212 -5.90 -3.70 -24.34
N LEU A 213 -5.20 -4.02 -23.25
CA LEU A 213 -4.09 -3.25 -22.68
C LEU A 213 -3.08 -2.73 -23.71
N ILE A 214 -2.70 -3.56 -24.68
CA ILE A 214 -1.69 -3.19 -25.69
C ILE A 214 -2.25 -2.20 -26.71
N THR A 215 -3.52 -2.37 -27.08
CA THR A 215 -4.25 -1.44 -27.95
C THR A 215 -4.41 -0.09 -27.25
N ASP A 216 -4.77 -0.12 -25.96
CA ASP A 216 -4.92 1.08 -25.14
C ASP A 216 -3.59 1.81 -24.96
N LEU A 217 -2.49 1.09 -24.70
CA LEU A 217 -1.15 1.69 -24.61
C LEU A 217 -0.66 2.27 -25.94
N SER A 218 -1.06 1.67 -27.06
CA SER A 218 -0.71 2.15 -28.41
C SER A 218 -1.51 3.40 -28.77
N THR A 219 -2.79 3.45 -28.38
CA THR A 219 -3.68 4.58 -28.62
C THR A 219 -3.33 5.74 -27.69
N GLY A 220 -3.13 5.45 -26.41
CA GLY A 220 -3.02 6.40 -25.32
C GLY A 220 -4.30 6.42 -24.48
N PHE A 221 -4.23 7.09 -23.33
CA PHE A 221 -5.38 7.30 -22.46
C PHE A 221 -5.81 8.77 -22.50
N ASP A 222 -7.12 9.00 -22.50
CA ASP A 222 -7.66 10.34 -22.36
C ASP A 222 -7.40 10.87 -20.95
N LEU A 223 -7.02 12.14 -20.86
CA LEU A 223 -6.77 12.81 -19.57
C LEU A 223 -8.06 13.10 -18.80
N THR A 224 -9.19 13.14 -19.49
CA THR A 224 -10.52 13.35 -18.93
C THR A 224 -11.48 12.27 -19.41
N GLY A 225 -12.58 12.09 -18.68
CA GLY A 225 -13.55 11.05 -18.98
C GLY A 225 -13.23 9.68 -18.35
N PRO A 226 -14.02 8.65 -18.68
CA PRO A 226 -13.83 7.31 -18.17
C PRO A 226 -12.63 6.64 -18.85
N LEU A 227 -11.75 6.05 -18.04
CA LEU A 227 -10.70 5.17 -18.56
C LEU A 227 -11.31 3.86 -19.08
N PRO A 228 -10.69 3.23 -20.10
CA PRO A 228 -11.02 1.87 -20.53
C PRO A 228 -10.99 0.89 -19.34
N ARG A 229 -11.84 -0.14 -19.40
CA ARG A 229 -11.91 -1.14 -18.33
C ARG A 229 -10.82 -2.17 -18.56
N SER A 230 -9.93 -2.31 -17.58
CA SER A 230 -8.85 -3.31 -17.64
C SER A 230 -9.30 -4.73 -17.27
N HIS A 231 -10.53 -4.90 -16.78
CA HIS A 231 -11.13 -6.17 -16.30
C HIS A 231 -10.42 -6.87 -15.12
N VAL A 232 -9.16 -6.53 -14.82
CA VAL A 232 -8.34 -7.04 -13.72
C VAL A 232 -8.64 -6.35 -12.39
N PHE A 233 -8.93 -5.05 -12.40
CA PHE A 233 -9.17 -4.29 -11.18
C PHE A 233 -10.65 -4.23 -10.85
N LYS A 234 -10.97 -4.26 -9.55
CA LYS A 234 -12.34 -4.07 -9.07
C LYS A 234 -12.86 -2.70 -9.46
N ASP A 235 -14.02 -2.66 -10.09
CA ASP A 235 -14.71 -1.42 -10.44
C ASP A 235 -14.91 -0.56 -9.20
N LYS A 236 -14.32 0.63 -9.20
CA LYS A 236 -14.55 1.65 -8.17
C LYS A 236 -15.07 2.91 -8.83
N TYR A 237 -16.35 3.19 -8.63
CA TYR A 237 -16.94 4.44 -9.09
C TYR A 237 -16.28 5.62 -8.36
N ARG A 238 -15.74 6.57 -9.14
CA ARG A 238 -15.28 7.86 -8.65
C ARG A 238 -15.89 8.93 -9.55
N PRO A 239 -16.81 9.77 -9.05
CA PRO A 239 -17.36 10.85 -9.84
C PRO A 239 -16.27 11.87 -10.17
N ALA A 240 -16.42 12.56 -11.31
CA ALA A 240 -15.53 13.66 -11.66
C ALA A 240 -15.64 14.76 -10.61
N ALA A 241 -14.50 15.18 -10.04
CA ALA A 241 -14.46 16.24 -9.04
C ALA A 241 -14.72 17.63 -9.63
N MET A 242 -14.47 17.80 -10.94
CA MET A 242 -14.65 19.04 -11.69
C MET A 242 -14.95 18.76 -13.16
N ALA A 243 -15.66 19.69 -13.81
CA ALA A 243 -16.02 19.59 -15.22
C ALA A 243 -14.80 19.87 -16.13
N GLU A 244 -14.79 19.26 -17.31
CA GLU A 244 -13.70 19.40 -18.29
C GLU A 244 -13.48 20.86 -18.73
N GLU A 245 -14.55 21.64 -18.87
CA GLU A 245 -14.44 23.06 -19.21
C GLU A 245 -13.73 23.86 -18.11
N THR A 246 -13.98 23.52 -16.84
CA THR A 246 -13.33 24.15 -15.70
C THR A 246 -11.85 23.77 -15.65
N LEU A 247 -11.53 22.49 -15.91
CA LEU A 247 -10.15 22.01 -16.04
C LEU A 247 -9.38 22.80 -17.11
N ARG A 248 -9.94 22.91 -18.33
CA ARG A 248 -9.31 23.65 -19.43
C ARG A 248 -9.13 25.15 -19.14
N LYS A 249 -10.03 25.76 -18.36
CA LYS A 249 -9.89 27.17 -17.95
C LYS A 249 -8.86 27.36 -16.83
N SER A 250 -8.60 26.33 -16.05
CA SER A 250 -7.62 26.37 -14.96
C SER A 250 -6.19 26.06 -15.37
N ASP A 251 -5.97 25.64 -16.63
CA ASP A 251 -4.66 25.18 -17.14
C ASP A 251 -3.54 26.18 -16.87
N GLU A 252 -3.73 27.46 -17.22
CA GLU A 252 -2.72 28.50 -16.99
C GLU A 252 -2.41 28.75 -15.51
N ALA A 253 -3.43 28.71 -14.65
CA ALA A 253 -3.27 28.98 -13.22
C ALA A 253 -2.65 27.79 -12.47
N VAL A 254 -3.01 26.56 -12.86
CA VAL A 254 -2.44 25.32 -12.32
C VAL A 254 -0.99 25.18 -12.77
N ASP A 255 -0.69 25.43 -14.05
CA ASP A 255 0.67 25.38 -14.57
C ASP A 255 1.58 26.41 -13.89
N GLN A 256 1.10 27.65 -13.69
CA GLN A 256 1.85 28.65 -12.92
C GLN A 256 2.06 28.23 -11.46
N GLY A 257 1.06 27.61 -10.84
CA GLY A 257 1.14 27.12 -9.47
C GLY A 257 2.14 25.96 -9.32
N VAL A 258 2.12 25.01 -10.26
CA VAL A 258 3.05 23.88 -10.32
C VAL A 258 4.46 24.37 -10.63
N LEU A 259 4.63 25.29 -11.58
CA LEU A 259 5.92 25.89 -11.90
C LEU A 259 6.49 26.63 -10.69
N ALA A 260 5.71 27.48 -10.02
CA ALA A 260 6.13 28.20 -8.83
C ALA A 260 6.47 27.26 -7.65
N ALA A 261 5.72 26.17 -7.49
CA ALA A 261 6.05 25.13 -6.50
C ALA A 261 7.38 24.43 -6.86
N THR A 262 7.60 24.14 -8.13
CA THR A 262 8.83 23.50 -8.63
C THR A 262 10.03 24.43 -8.49
N GLU A 263 9.89 25.72 -8.81
CA GLU A 263 10.90 26.77 -8.60
C GLU A 263 11.24 26.97 -7.13
N LYS A 264 10.24 26.86 -6.24
CA LYS A 264 10.47 26.91 -4.79
C LYS A 264 11.29 25.73 -4.28
N GLU A 265 11.04 24.52 -4.78
CA GLU A 265 11.86 23.35 -4.45
C GLU A 265 13.27 23.46 -5.07
N LEU A 266 13.39 24.01 -6.27
CA LEU A 266 14.67 24.32 -6.91
C LEU A 266 15.49 25.32 -6.07
N ALA A 267 14.85 26.41 -5.59
CA ALA A 267 15.47 27.41 -4.74
C ALA A 267 15.90 26.86 -3.37
N LYS A 268 15.25 25.79 -2.89
CA LYS A 268 15.67 25.03 -1.70
C LYS A 268 16.84 24.07 -1.97
N GLY A 269 17.35 24.01 -3.20
CA GLY A 269 18.51 23.21 -3.59
C GLY A 269 18.18 21.80 -4.12
N PHE A 270 16.91 21.48 -4.37
CA PHE A 270 16.50 20.20 -4.96
C PHE A 270 16.64 20.19 -6.48
N VAL A 271 17.81 20.58 -6.99
CA VAL A 271 18.13 20.67 -8.44
C VAL A 271 18.20 19.28 -9.10
N GLU A 272 18.49 18.24 -8.31
CA GLU A 272 18.43 16.84 -8.71
C GLU A 272 17.85 16.05 -7.54
N GLY A 273 16.83 15.23 -7.82
CA GLY A 273 16.26 14.32 -6.83
C GLY A 273 17.37 13.51 -6.17
N GLN A 274 17.32 13.41 -4.84
CA GLN A 274 18.34 12.73 -4.01
C GLN A 274 18.69 11.32 -4.49
N LEU A 275 17.71 10.65 -5.13
CA LEU A 275 17.86 9.32 -5.72
C LEU A 275 18.93 9.23 -6.83
N LEU A 276 19.12 10.27 -7.65
CA LEU A 276 20.06 10.18 -8.77
C LEU A 276 21.53 10.31 -8.32
N ARG A 277 21.80 11.17 -7.33
CA ARG A 277 23.16 11.35 -6.77
C ARG A 277 23.67 10.08 -6.11
N ASP A 278 22.82 9.38 -5.35
CA ASP A 278 23.18 8.12 -4.69
C ASP A 278 23.32 6.96 -5.67
N LEU A 279 22.58 6.97 -6.79
CA LEU A 279 22.73 5.98 -7.85
C LEU A 279 24.01 6.21 -8.66
N LEU A 280 24.35 7.46 -8.99
CA LEU A 280 25.56 7.80 -9.72
C LEU A 280 26.83 7.54 -8.89
N SER A 281 26.81 7.81 -7.58
CA SER A 281 27.92 7.49 -6.69
C SER A 281 28.15 5.98 -6.55
N LYS A 282 27.07 5.18 -6.48
CA LYS A 282 27.13 3.71 -6.46
C LYS A 282 27.62 3.13 -7.80
N VAL A 283 27.19 3.69 -8.93
CA VAL A 283 27.65 3.27 -10.27
C VAL A 283 29.13 3.63 -10.50
N ALA A 284 29.60 4.76 -9.97
CA ALA A 284 31.02 5.14 -10.02
C ALA A 284 31.90 4.22 -9.16
N GLN A 285 31.42 3.80 -7.98
CA GLN A 285 32.14 2.86 -7.10
C GLN A 285 32.18 1.44 -7.67
N ALA A 286 31.13 1.00 -8.38
CA ALA A 286 31.07 -0.31 -9.02
C ALA A 286 31.96 -0.45 -10.26
N ARG A 287 32.49 0.65 -10.82
CA ARG A 287 33.43 0.64 -11.96
C ARG A 287 34.91 0.48 -11.57
N HIS A 288 35.21 0.46 -10.26
CA HIS A 288 36.56 0.31 -9.73
C HIS A 288 36.80 -1.05 -9.02
N LEU A 289 35.92 -2.02 -9.25
CA LEU A 289 36.09 -3.45 -8.93
C LEU A 289 35.96 -4.27 -10.22
#